data_AF-A0AB38Z9E4-F1
#
_entry.id   AF-A0AB38Z9E4-F1
#
_cell.length_a   1.000
_cell.length_b   1.000
_cell.length_c   1.000
_cell.angle_alpha   90.00
_cell.angle_beta   90.00
_cell.angle_gamma   90.00
#
_symmetry.space_group_name_H-M   'P 1'
#
loop_
_entity.id
_entity.type
_entity.pdbx_description
1 polymer ?
#
loop_
_entity_poly.entity_id
_entity_poly.type
_entity_poly.pdbx_seq_one_letter_code
_entity_poly.pdbx_strand_id
1 'polypeptide(L)'
;MIKTKICGLTEVGQALATARTGADFAGVVFAQSKRRITPDKALQIAEALKPLNPRPLLVGVFANQPLEEVNEIAATCHLDMVQLSGDESWEYCNRVKLPLIKAIHIAEGTTAEIVMQEIQDGLKALNKPPVFLLDKRTQTLLGGSGQSFDWQIVKQVSQKYPVMVAGGLNPENIQELLEIAAPWGVDVASGVETNGIKDTAKINLFIKRVKDADGKRIC
;
A
#
# COMPACT_ATOMS: atom_id res chain seq x y z
N MET A 1 16.34 3.86 3.87
CA MET A 1 15.55 3.52 2.68
C MET A 1 14.09 3.35 3.03
N ILE A 2 13.34 4.45 2.89
CA ILE A 2 11.87 4.48 2.87
C ILE A 2 11.36 3.54 1.78
N LYS A 3 10.44 2.64 2.15
CA LYS A 3 9.85 1.68 1.22
C LYS A 3 8.79 2.32 0.32
N THR A 4 8.70 1.86 -0.92
CA THR A 4 7.76 2.39 -1.92
C THR A 4 6.85 1.32 -2.50
N LYS A 5 5.54 1.60 -2.49
CA LYS A 5 4.52 0.75 -3.10
C LYS A 5 3.76 1.53 -4.18
N ILE A 6 3.63 0.94 -5.36
CA ILE A 6 2.75 1.44 -6.43
C ILE A 6 1.55 0.51 -6.53
N CYS A 7 0.36 0.99 -6.17
CA CYS A 7 -0.84 0.18 -6.04
C CYS A 7 -1.80 0.37 -7.22
N GLY A 8 -2.60 -0.67 -7.53
CA GLY A 8 -3.63 -0.62 -8.55
C GLY A 8 -3.09 -0.72 -9.97
N LEU A 9 -2.10 -1.59 -10.17
CA LEU A 9 -1.59 -1.98 -11.47
C LEU A 9 -2.60 -2.91 -12.14
N THR A 10 -2.98 -2.59 -13.38
CA THR A 10 -3.97 -3.38 -14.14
C THR A 10 -3.36 -4.09 -15.34
N GLU A 11 -2.17 -3.69 -15.76
CA GLU A 11 -1.52 -4.18 -16.99
C GLU A 11 -0.07 -4.61 -16.74
N VAL A 12 0.38 -5.63 -17.47
CA VAL A 12 1.77 -6.14 -17.41
C VAL A 12 2.79 -5.03 -17.67
N GLY A 13 2.54 -4.19 -18.68
CA GLY A 13 3.44 -3.07 -19.00
C GLY A 13 3.59 -2.08 -17.83
N GLN A 14 2.52 -1.82 -17.07
CA GLN A 14 2.56 -0.95 -15.89
C GLN A 14 3.38 -1.57 -14.76
N ALA A 15 3.25 -2.89 -14.55
CA ALA A 15 4.01 -3.62 -13.54
C ALA A 15 5.50 -3.64 -13.87
N LEU A 16 5.87 -3.90 -15.13
CA LEU A 16 7.26 -3.85 -15.59
C LEU A 16 7.85 -2.44 -15.50
N ALA A 17 7.07 -1.41 -15.86
CA ALA A 17 7.49 -0.02 -15.71
C ALA A 17 7.73 0.33 -14.24
N THR A 18 6.82 -0.07 -13.35
CA THR A 18 6.97 0.04 -11.89
C THR A 18 8.24 -0.65 -11.40
N ALA A 19 8.52 -1.88 -11.83
CA ALA A 19 9.72 -2.60 -11.41
C ALA A 19 11.02 -1.86 -11.78
N ARG A 20 11.08 -1.26 -12.98
CA ARG A 20 12.26 -0.50 -13.45
C ARG A 20 12.57 0.74 -12.61
N THR A 21 11.60 1.27 -11.88
CA THR A 21 11.81 2.42 -10.98
C THR A 21 12.52 2.03 -9.68
N GLY A 22 12.60 0.73 -9.38
CA GLY A 22 13.09 0.18 -8.13
C GLY A 22 12.09 0.32 -6.98
N ALA A 23 10.78 0.26 -7.29
CA ALA A 23 9.75 0.14 -6.26
C ALA A 23 9.91 -1.17 -5.47
N ASP A 24 9.59 -1.15 -4.17
CA ASP A 24 9.67 -2.33 -3.31
C ASP A 24 8.44 -3.23 -3.44
N PHE A 25 7.28 -2.64 -3.74
CA PHE A 25 6.00 -3.34 -3.81
C PHE A 25 5.18 -2.92 -5.04
N ALA A 26 4.52 -3.90 -5.65
CA ALA A 26 3.61 -3.74 -6.78
C ALA A 26 2.22 -4.26 -6.36
N GLY A 27 1.22 -3.38 -6.31
CA GLY A 27 -0.13 -3.73 -5.85
C GLY A 27 -1.10 -4.02 -6.99
N VAL A 28 -1.80 -5.15 -6.92
CA VAL A 28 -2.94 -5.51 -7.78
C VAL A 28 -4.21 -5.60 -6.94
N VAL A 29 -5.34 -5.13 -7.46
CA VAL A 29 -6.56 -4.97 -6.65
C VAL A 29 -7.62 -6.01 -7.04
N PHE A 30 -8.13 -6.74 -6.06
CA PHE A 30 -9.25 -7.68 -6.19
C PHE A 30 -10.55 -7.14 -5.58
N ALA A 31 -10.43 -6.21 -4.62
CA ALA A 31 -11.55 -5.48 -4.06
C ALA A 31 -12.32 -4.65 -5.13
N GLN A 32 -13.61 -4.42 -4.89
CA GLN A 32 -14.45 -3.64 -5.80
C GLN A 32 -13.92 -2.21 -5.97
N SER A 33 -13.43 -1.89 -7.17
CA SER A 33 -12.90 -0.57 -7.52
C SER A 33 -12.72 -0.44 -9.04
N LYS A 34 -12.40 0.78 -9.52
CA LYS A 34 -12.02 1.02 -10.92
C LYS A 34 -10.73 0.30 -11.35
N ARG A 35 -9.93 -0.17 -10.38
CA ARG A 35 -8.64 -0.84 -10.61
C ARG A 35 -8.72 -2.35 -10.39
N ARG A 36 -9.93 -2.89 -10.19
CA ARG A 36 -10.14 -4.32 -9.96
C ARG A 36 -9.68 -5.11 -11.18
N ILE A 37 -8.91 -6.16 -10.96
CA ILE A 37 -8.51 -7.11 -12.00
C ILE A 37 -8.97 -8.53 -11.66
N THR A 38 -8.92 -9.41 -12.67
CA THR A 38 -9.18 -10.85 -12.51
C THR A 38 -7.93 -11.59 -12.02
N PRO A 39 -8.09 -12.77 -11.38
CA PRO A 39 -6.96 -13.65 -11.06
C PRO A 39 -6.06 -13.96 -12.27
N ASP A 40 -6.64 -14.21 -13.45
CA ASP A 40 -5.86 -14.48 -14.68
C ASP A 40 -4.94 -13.30 -15.04
N LYS A 41 -5.44 -12.06 -14.90
CA LYS A 41 -4.65 -10.86 -15.17
C LYS A 41 -3.54 -10.67 -14.14
N ALA A 42 -3.84 -10.96 -12.86
CA ALA A 42 -2.85 -10.91 -11.80
C ALA A 42 -1.73 -11.95 -12.02
N LEU A 43 -2.08 -13.17 -12.45
CA LEU A 43 -1.12 -14.21 -12.80
C LEU A 43 -0.22 -13.80 -13.96
N GLN A 44 -0.76 -13.17 -15.02
CA GLN A 44 0.07 -12.61 -16.11
C GLN A 44 1.06 -11.56 -15.59
N ILE A 45 0.64 -10.69 -14.67
CA ILE A 45 1.53 -9.71 -14.03
C ILE A 45 2.61 -10.42 -13.19
N ALA A 46 2.24 -11.44 -12.41
CA ALA A 46 3.17 -12.21 -11.59
C ALA A 46 4.26 -12.87 -12.42
N GLU A 47 3.88 -13.59 -13.48
CA GLU A 47 4.84 -14.28 -14.36
C GLU A 47 5.75 -13.30 -15.11
N ALA A 48 5.25 -12.10 -15.47
CA ALA A 48 6.08 -11.07 -16.08
C ALA A 48 7.11 -10.47 -15.12
N LEU A 49 6.80 -10.38 -13.82
CA LEU A 49 7.72 -9.84 -12.80
C LEU A 49 8.75 -10.87 -12.33
N LYS A 50 8.40 -12.16 -12.36
CA LYS A 50 9.21 -13.30 -11.89
C LYS A 50 10.67 -13.35 -12.38
N PRO A 51 11.01 -13.08 -13.67
CA PRO A 51 12.39 -13.14 -14.13
C PRO A 51 13.25 -11.95 -13.70
N LEU A 52 12.66 -10.90 -13.10
CA LEU A 52 13.40 -9.72 -12.67
C LEU A 52 14.12 -9.97 -11.33
N ASN A 53 15.36 -9.50 -11.20
CA ASN A 53 16.12 -9.55 -9.96
C ASN A 53 16.97 -8.28 -9.78
N PRO A 54 16.67 -7.41 -8.78
CA PRO A 54 15.54 -7.49 -7.87
C PRO A 54 14.20 -7.21 -8.58
N ARG A 55 13.10 -7.74 -8.03
CA ARG A 55 11.72 -7.42 -8.42
C ARG A 55 10.94 -6.86 -7.23
N PRO A 56 9.90 -6.04 -7.44
CA PRO A 56 8.97 -5.69 -6.38
C PRO A 56 8.21 -6.92 -5.89
N LEU A 57 7.86 -6.94 -4.60
CA LEU A 57 6.91 -7.92 -4.06
C LEU A 57 5.51 -7.62 -4.60
N LEU A 58 4.84 -8.64 -5.11
CA LEU A 58 3.49 -8.55 -5.65
C LEU A 58 2.48 -8.67 -4.51
N VAL A 59 1.69 -7.62 -4.32
CA VAL A 59 0.72 -7.48 -3.23
C VAL A 59 -0.70 -7.52 -3.80
N GLY A 60 -1.52 -8.47 -3.36
CA GLY A 60 -2.96 -8.47 -3.70
C GLY A 60 -3.77 -7.69 -2.68
N VAL A 61 -4.61 -6.77 -3.13
CA VAL A 61 -5.44 -5.91 -2.27
C VAL A 61 -6.88 -6.40 -2.26
N PHE A 62 -7.36 -6.73 -1.07
CA PHE A 62 -8.70 -7.28 -0.82
C PHE A 62 -9.45 -6.41 0.20
N ALA A 63 -10.77 -6.48 0.18
CA ALA A 63 -11.61 -5.82 1.16
C ALA A 63 -12.87 -6.64 1.41
N ASN A 64 -13.01 -7.16 2.63
CA ASN A 64 -14.18 -7.89 3.12
C ASN A 64 -14.58 -9.11 2.26
N GLN A 65 -13.62 -9.71 1.54
CA GLN A 65 -13.85 -10.95 0.80
C GLN A 65 -13.77 -12.18 1.73
N PRO A 66 -14.45 -13.29 1.42
CA PRO A 66 -14.29 -14.54 2.14
C PRO A 66 -12.82 -14.96 2.23
N LEU A 67 -12.40 -15.46 3.39
CA LEU A 67 -11.00 -15.80 3.64
C LEU A 67 -10.49 -16.88 2.68
N GLU A 68 -11.34 -17.85 2.38
CA GLU A 68 -11.04 -18.96 1.48
C GLU A 68 -10.72 -18.42 0.08
N GLU A 69 -11.50 -17.45 -0.40
CA GLU A 69 -11.27 -16.78 -1.67
C GLU A 69 -9.94 -16.01 -1.67
N VAL A 70 -9.64 -15.26 -0.61
CA VAL A 70 -8.38 -14.51 -0.50
C VAL A 70 -7.17 -15.45 -0.55
N ASN A 71 -7.21 -16.54 0.22
CA ASN A 71 -6.12 -17.51 0.26
C ASN A 71 -5.98 -18.29 -1.07
N GLU A 72 -7.08 -18.59 -1.75
CA GLU A 72 -7.07 -19.24 -3.07
C GLU A 72 -6.47 -18.34 -4.13
N ILE A 73 -6.95 -17.09 -4.25
CA ILE A 73 -6.42 -16.11 -5.21
C ILE A 73 -4.94 -15.87 -4.95
N ALA A 74 -4.54 -15.74 -3.68
CA ALA A 74 -3.15 -15.52 -3.31
C ALA A 74 -2.23 -16.67 -3.76
N ALA A 75 -2.66 -17.91 -3.60
CA ALA A 75 -1.92 -19.07 -4.07
C ALA A 75 -1.86 -19.15 -5.61
N THR A 76 -3.01 -19.00 -6.26
CA THR A 76 -3.16 -19.11 -7.72
C THR A 76 -2.38 -18.03 -8.47
N CYS A 77 -2.38 -16.79 -7.96
CA CYS A 77 -1.70 -15.66 -8.61
C CYS A 77 -0.23 -15.50 -8.18
N HIS A 78 0.30 -16.44 -7.39
CA HIS A 78 1.66 -16.38 -6.84
C HIS A 78 1.98 -15.04 -6.17
N LEU A 79 1.04 -14.53 -5.37
CA LEU A 79 1.25 -13.29 -4.61
C LEU A 79 2.34 -13.50 -3.55
N ASP A 80 3.10 -12.44 -3.26
CA ASP A 80 4.07 -12.45 -2.17
C ASP A 80 3.44 -11.99 -0.85
N MET A 81 2.44 -11.11 -0.92
CA MET A 81 1.75 -10.56 0.24
C MET A 81 0.26 -10.31 -0.04
N VAL A 82 -0.53 -10.28 1.03
CA VAL A 82 -1.94 -9.87 1.02
C VAL A 82 -2.07 -8.54 1.73
N GLN A 83 -2.77 -7.59 1.12
CA GLN A 83 -3.22 -6.35 1.74
C GLN A 83 -4.72 -6.44 2.04
N LEU A 84 -5.10 -6.29 3.31
CA LEU A 84 -6.49 -6.21 3.74
C LEU A 84 -6.88 -4.76 4.02
N SER A 85 -7.79 -4.24 3.21
CA SER A 85 -8.25 -2.85 3.23
C SER A 85 -9.71 -2.69 3.64
N GLY A 86 -10.38 -3.76 4.07
CA GLY A 86 -11.74 -3.71 4.61
C GLY A 86 -11.75 -3.56 6.13
N ASP A 87 -12.84 -4.07 6.72
CA ASP A 87 -13.12 -4.12 8.15
C ASP A 87 -12.83 -5.54 8.70
N GLU A 88 -11.88 -6.26 8.09
CA GLU A 88 -11.53 -7.63 8.49
C GLU A 88 -10.99 -7.65 9.92
N SER A 89 -11.50 -8.58 10.73
CA SER A 89 -11.10 -8.75 12.13
C SER A 89 -9.67 -9.28 12.26
N TRP A 90 -9.09 -9.13 13.46
CA TRP A 90 -7.79 -9.73 13.76
C TRP A 90 -7.79 -11.26 13.67
N GLU A 91 -8.92 -11.91 13.96
CA GLU A 91 -9.08 -13.35 13.78
C GLU A 91 -9.01 -13.75 12.30
N TYR A 92 -9.69 -12.99 11.43
CA TYR A 92 -9.58 -13.17 9.98
C TYR A 92 -8.12 -13.00 9.53
N CYS A 93 -7.47 -11.91 9.97
CA CYS A 93 -6.09 -11.59 9.62
C CYS A 93 -5.12 -12.73 10.01
N ASN A 94 -5.32 -13.36 11.17
CA ASN A 94 -4.47 -14.44 11.65
C ASN A 94 -4.58 -15.73 10.82
N ARG A 95 -5.68 -15.90 10.06
CA ARG A 95 -5.92 -17.06 9.19
C ARG A 95 -5.47 -16.84 7.74
N VAL A 96 -4.95 -15.66 7.39
CA VAL A 96 -4.33 -15.40 6.09
C VAL A 96 -2.99 -16.12 6.01
N LYS A 97 -2.74 -16.84 4.91
CA LYS A 97 -1.54 -17.69 4.79
C LYS A 97 -0.26 -16.93 4.45
N LEU A 98 -0.38 -15.81 3.73
CA LEU A 98 0.75 -14.97 3.31
C LEU A 98 1.03 -13.83 4.30
N PRO A 99 2.23 -13.23 4.27
CA PRO A 99 2.51 -11.99 4.99
C PRO A 99 1.48 -10.90 4.68
N LEU A 100 1.11 -10.16 5.73
CA LEU A 100 -0.02 -9.24 5.72
C LEU A 100 0.44 -7.77 5.69
N ILE A 101 -0.24 -6.98 4.86
CA ILE A 101 -0.38 -5.53 5.04
C ILE A 101 -1.80 -5.27 5.54
N LYS A 102 -1.97 -4.73 6.75
CA LYS A 102 -3.30 -4.39 7.29
C LYS A 102 -3.51 -2.88 7.22
N ALA A 103 -4.55 -2.46 6.51
CA ALA A 103 -4.94 -1.05 6.49
C ALA A 103 -5.66 -0.68 7.80
N ILE A 104 -5.25 0.45 8.39
CA ILE A 104 -5.95 1.15 9.45
C ILE A 104 -6.49 2.45 8.85
N HIS A 105 -7.81 2.58 8.86
CA HIS A 105 -8.52 3.69 8.23
C HIS A 105 -8.55 4.91 9.15
N ILE A 106 -7.95 6.01 8.71
CA ILE A 106 -7.94 7.30 9.40
C ILE A 106 -9.16 8.10 8.92
N ALA A 107 -10.09 8.33 9.83
CA ALA A 107 -11.27 9.15 9.62
C ALA A 107 -11.15 10.49 10.36
N GLU A 108 -12.12 11.37 10.14
CA GLU A 108 -12.24 12.59 10.95
C GLU A 108 -12.40 12.23 12.43
N GLY A 109 -11.66 12.91 13.31
CA GLY A 109 -11.63 12.64 14.74
C GLY A 109 -10.75 11.46 15.18
N THR A 110 -10.14 10.71 14.25
CA THR A 110 -9.12 9.70 14.61
C THR A 110 -7.88 10.39 15.20
N THR A 111 -7.40 9.93 16.35
CA THR A 111 -6.16 10.42 16.99
C THR A 111 -5.04 9.39 16.88
N ALA A 112 -3.80 9.81 17.16
CA ALA A 112 -2.65 8.91 17.18
C ALA A 112 -2.79 7.80 18.23
N GLU A 113 -3.41 8.09 19.38
CA GLU A 113 -3.67 7.12 20.45
C GLU A 113 -4.59 5.99 19.98
N ILE A 114 -5.66 6.32 19.25
CA ILE A 114 -6.58 5.34 18.68
C ILE A 114 -5.85 4.42 17.70
N VAL A 115 -5.03 4.99 16.82
CA VAL A 115 -4.23 4.22 15.84
C VAL A 115 -3.21 3.33 16.55
N MET A 116 -2.51 3.86 17.55
CA MET A 116 -1.52 3.09 18.31
C MET A 116 -2.16 1.94 19.10
N GLN A 117 -3.38 2.14 19.63
CA GLN A 117 -4.14 1.10 20.31
C GLN A 117 -4.53 -0.03 19.33
N GLU A 118 -5.05 0.33 18.15
CA GLU A 118 -5.39 -0.65 17.09
C GLU A 118 -4.16 -1.47 16.65
N ILE A 119 -3.00 -0.81 16.49
CA ILE A 119 -1.73 -1.49 16.20
C ILE A 119 -1.36 -2.47 17.31
N GLN A 120 -1.46 -2.05 18.58
CA GLN A 120 -1.14 -2.92 19.73
C GLN A 120 -2.05 -4.14 19.78
N ASP A 121 -3.34 -3.96 19.53
CA ASP A 121 -4.30 -5.06 19.57
C ASP A 121 -4.07 -6.04 18.41
N GLY A 122 -3.74 -5.55 17.21
CA GLY A 122 -3.29 -6.38 16.11
C GLY A 122 -2.00 -7.15 16.42
N LEU A 123 -0.99 -6.50 17.01
CA LEU A 123 0.26 -7.15 17.40
C LEU A 123 0.08 -8.23 18.48
N LYS A 124 -0.90 -8.09 19.37
CA LYS A 124 -1.25 -9.11 20.38
C LYS A 124 -2.01 -10.28 19.76
N ALA A 125 -2.87 -10.03 18.79
CA ALA A 125 -3.76 -11.03 18.20
C ALA A 125 -3.11 -11.87 17.10
N LEU A 126 -2.08 -11.33 16.43
CA LEU A 126 -1.44 -11.98 15.28
C LEU A 126 -0.21 -12.79 15.68
N ASN A 127 -0.10 -13.99 15.13
CA ASN A 127 1.09 -14.84 15.29
C ASN A 127 2.32 -14.32 14.54
N LYS A 128 2.11 -13.44 13.54
CA LYS A 128 3.17 -12.82 12.74
C LYS A 128 2.88 -11.33 12.62
N PRO A 129 3.89 -10.45 12.82
CA PRO A 129 3.66 -9.02 12.74
C PRO A 129 3.34 -8.61 11.29
N PRO A 130 2.25 -7.83 11.07
CA PRO A 130 1.93 -7.30 9.75
C PRO A 130 2.72 -6.00 9.48
N VAL A 131 2.69 -5.54 8.23
CA VAL A 131 2.92 -4.13 7.92
C VAL A 131 1.61 -3.38 8.14
N PHE A 132 1.60 -2.35 8.99
CA PHE A 132 0.42 -1.49 9.14
C PHE A 132 0.45 -0.38 8.09
N LEU A 133 -0.67 -0.18 7.40
CA LEU A 133 -0.86 0.86 6.39
C LEU A 133 -1.88 1.88 6.91
N LEU A 134 -1.45 3.11 7.19
CA LEU A 134 -2.37 4.19 7.55
C LEU A 134 -2.96 4.77 6.27
N ASP A 135 -4.26 4.61 6.06
CA ASP A 135 -4.95 5.06 4.86
C ASP A 135 -6.09 6.02 5.20
N LYS A 136 -6.34 7.01 4.34
CA LYS A 136 -7.43 7.97 4.55
C LYS A 136 -8.75 7.30 4.18
N ARG A 137 -9.70 7.24 5.12
CA ARG A 137 -11.07 6.80 4.81
C ARG A 137 -11.77 7.89 4.00
N THR A 138 -12.00 7.66 2.71
CA THR A 138 -12.90 8.51 1.92
C THR A 138 -14.32 7.93 2.01
N GLN A 139 -15.25 8.63 2.66
CA GLN A 139 -16.67 8.22 2.73
C GLN A 139 -17.36 8.13 1.36
N THR A 140 -16.77 8.69 0.31
CA THR A 140 -17.32 8.72 -1.03
C THR A 140 -16.39 8.01 -2.02
N LEU A 141 -16.99 7.24 -2.95
CA LEU A 141 -16.35 6.56 -4.09
C LEU A 141 -15.63 7.51 -5.08
N LEU A 142 -15.53 8.79 -4.75
CA LEU A 142 -14.84 9.83 -5.50
C LEU A 142 -13.47 10.08 -4.86
N GLY A 143 -12.57 9.10 -4.99
CA GLY A 143 -11.14 9.33 -4.76
C GLY A 143 -10.63 10.37 -5.76
N GLY A 144 -10.27 11.57 -5.29
CA GLY A 144 -9.80 12.62 -6.19
C GLY A 144 -9.50 14.01 -5.61
N SER A 145 -9.72 14.31 -4.31
CA SER A 145 -9.46 15.68 -3.81
C SER A 145 -7.98 16.02 -3.66
N GLY A 146 -7.07 15.05 -3.74
CA GLY A 146 -5.63 15.26 -3.48
C GLY A 146 -5.29 15.65 -2.02
N GLN A 147 -6.30 15.81 -1.16
CA GLN A 147 -6.12 16.15 0.25
C GLN A 147 -5.83 14.89 1.05
N SER A 148 -4.64 14.81 1.67
CA SER A 148 -4.31 13.75 2.62
C SER A 148 -5.03 13.96 3.97
N PHE A 149 -4.77 13.09 4.96
CA PHE A 149 -5.23 13.28 6.33
C PHE A 149 -4.15 14.00 7.15
N ASP A 150 -4.45 14.35 8.41
CA ASP A 150 -3.47 15.01 9.27
C ASP A 150 -2.24 14.13 9.52
N TRP A 151 -1.11 14.50 8.90
CA TRP A 151 0.15 13.78 9.03
C TRP A 151 0.81 13.91 10.40
N GLN A 152 0.31 14.76 11.31
CA GLN A 152 0.73 14.74 12.72
C GLN A 152 0.39 13.41 13.39
N ILE A 153 -0.69 12.73 12.97
CA ILE A 153 -1.02 11.38 13.42
C ILE A 153 0.10 10.42 13.00
N VAL A 154 0.51 10.47 11.73
CA VAL A 154 1.59 9.63 11.19
C VAL A 154 2.90 9.89 11.94
N LYS A 155 3.25 11.16 12.18
CA LYS A 155 4.46 11.54 12.92
C LYS A 155 4.52 10.90 14.30
N GLN A 156 3.42 10.89 15.04
CA GLN A 156 3.37 10.30 16.38
C GLN A 156 3.42 8.76 16.33
N VAL A 157 2.71 8.15 15.39
CA VAL A 157 2.67 6.68 15.25
C VAL A 157 4.01 6.11 14.77
N SER A 158 4.62 6.75 13.78
CA SER A 158 5.91 6.32 13.18
C SER A 158 7.09 6.36 14.14
N GLN A 159 7.03 7.17 15.20
CA GLN A 159 8.02 7.17 16.28
C GLN A 159 8.07 5.86 17.06
N LYS A 160 6.97 5.08 17.06
CA LYS A 160 6.87 3.83 17.81
C LYS A 160 6.74 2.60 16.93
N TYR A 161 6.11 2.73 15.77
CA TYR A 161 5.80 1.60 14.90
C TYR A 161 6.23 1.86 13.45
N PRO A 162 6.82 0.87 12.76
CA PRO A 162 7.13 0.99 11.35
C PRO A 162 5.83 0.90 10.53
N VAL A 163 5.29 2.07 10.16
CA VAL A 163 4.05 2.16 9.38
C VAL A 163 4.30 2.61 7.95
N MET A 164 3.48 2.10 7.03
CA MET A 164 3.34 2.61 5.68
C MET A 164 2.19 3.64 5.65
N VAL A 165 2.27 4.63 4.76
CA VAL A 165 1.22 5.66 4.59
C VAL A 165 0.65 5.62 3.18
N ALA A 166 -0.67 5.62 3.07
CA ALA A 166 -1.44 5.78 1.84
C ALA A 166 -2.35 7.02 1.94
N GLY A 167 -3.31 7.16 1.01
CA GLY A 167 -4.36 8.17 1.10
C GLY A 167 -3.94 9.53 0.52
N GLY A 168 -4.21 9.71 -0.78
CA GLY A 168 -4.04 11.01 -1.45
C GLY A 168 -2.60 11.42 -1.74
N LEU A 169 -1.63 10.51 -1.61
CA LEU A 169 -0.22 10.79 -1.95
C LEU A 169 -0.05 10.99 -3.45
N ASN A 170 0.81 11.92 -3.83
CA ASN A 170 1.18 12.25 -5.21
C ASN A 170 2.60 12.84 -5.23
N PRO A 171 3.21 13.07 -6.41
CA PRO A 171 4.51 13.69 -6.47
C PRO A 171 4.56 15.03 -5.73
N GLU A 172 3.52 15.85 -5.81
CA GLU A 172 3.46 17.21 -5.29
C GLU A 172 3.54 17.28 -3.75
N ASN A 173 2.96 16.32 -3.03
CA ASN A 173 2.83 16.34 -1.58
C ASN A 173 3.75 15.33 -0.85
N ILE A 174 4.40 14.41 -1.56
CA ILE A 174 5.20 13.36 -0.92
C ILE A 174 6.37 13.90 -0.10
N GLN A 175 7.01 15.00 -0.52
CA GLN A 175 8.14 15.57 0.20
C GLN A 175 7.72 16.11 1.57
N GLU A 176 6.59 16.82 1.62
CA GLU A 176 6.04 17.36 2.86
C GLU A 176 5.69 16.24 3.86
N LEU A 177 5.07 15.14 3.41
CA LEU A 177 4.82 13.96 4.27
C LEU A 177 6.12 13.45 4.89
N LEU A 178 7.14 13.30 4.05
CA LEU A 178 8.42 12.72 4.48
C LEU A 178 9.15 13.66 5.44
N GLU A 179 9.05 14.98 5.28
CA GLU A 179 9.61 15.95 6.22
C GLU A 179 8.89 15.93 7.57
N ILE A 180 7.57 15.76 7.57
CA ILE A 180 6.76 15.77 8.79
C ILE A 180 6.89 14.47 9.58
N ALA A 181 6.75 13.32 8.91
CA ALA A 181 6.34 12.09 9.57
C ALA A 181 7.29 10.90 9.40
N ALA A 182 8.26 10.95 8.49
CA ALA A 182 9.26 9.90 8.33
C ALA A 182 8.79 8.43 8.42
N PRO A 183 7.74 8.03 7.67
CA PRO A 183 7.20 6.67 7.76
C PRO A 183 8.20 5.62 7.24
N TRP A 184 7.96 4.36 7.61
CA TRP A 184 8.73 3.22 7.10
C TRP A 184 8.54 3.04 5.59
N GLY A 185 7.34 3.33 5.09
CA GLY A 185 7.05 3.29 3.67
C GLY A 185 5.91 4.19 3.25
N VAL A 186 5.73 4.29 1.94
CA VAL A 186 4.64 5.05 1.31
C VAL A 186 4.00 4.23 0.19
N ASP A 187 2.68 4.35 0.05
CA ASP A 187 1.86 3.69 -0.96
C ASP A 187 1.08 4.71 -1.78
N VAL A 188 1.21 4.62 -3.11
CA VAL A 188 0.51 5.52 -4.03
C VAL A 188 -0.30 4.77 -5.08
N ALA A 189 -1.54 5.20 -5.26
CA ALA A 189 -2.45 4.70 -6.29
C ALA A 189 -2.79 5.80 -7.31
N SER A 190 -3.85 6.58 -7.07
CA SER A 190 -4.36 7.60 -8.01
C SER A 190 -3.40 8.77 -8.27
N GLY A 191 -2.55 9.13 -7.31
CA GLY A 191 -1.65 10.28 -7.45
C GLY A 191 -0.59 10.14 -8.54
N VAL A 192 -0.40 8.92 -9.06
CA VAL A 192 0.50 8.63 -10.19
C VAL A 192 -0.27 8.17 -11.43
N GLU A 193 -1.54 8.56 -11.55
CA GLU A 193 -2.37 8.30 -12.72
C GLU A 193 -2.62 9.57 -13.54
N THR A 194 -2.82 9.38 -14.84
CA THR A 194 -3.34 10.37 -15.78
C THR A 194 -4.57 9.76 -16.45
N ASN A 195 -5.73 10.40 -16.31
CA ASN A 195 -7.03 9.88 -16.77
C ASN A 195 -7.35 8.45 -16.25
N GLY A 196 -6.95 8.15 -15.01
CA GLY A 196 -7.18 6.85 -14.38
C GLY A 196 -6.23 5.73 -14.83
N ILE A 197 -5.26 6.03 -15.68
CA ILE A 197 -4.23 5.08 -16.16
C ILE A 197 -2.90 5.44 -15.50
N LYS A 198 -2.11 4.44 -15.09
CA LYS A 198 -0.78 4.66 -14.52
C LYS A 198 0.11 5.45 -15.48
N ASP A 199 0.68 6.53 -14.96
CA ASP A 199 1.56 7.43 -15.69
C ASP A 199 3.01 7.19 -15.25
N THR A 200 3.82 6.66 -16.16
CA THR A 200 5.22 6.31 -15.87
C THR A 200 6.05 7.53 -15.46
N ALA A 201 5.78 8.72 -16.00
CA ALA A 201 6.51 9.93 -15.62
C ALA A 201 6.19 10.32 -14.17
N LYS A 202 4.91 10.23 -13.76
CA LYS A 202 4.50 10.49 -12.37
C LYS A 202 5.03 9.45 -11.40
N ILE A 203 5.04 8.16 -11.77
CA ILE A 203 5.64 7.09 -10.95
C ILE A 203 7.12 7.37 -10.72
N ASN A 204 7.87 7.66 -11.80
CA ASN A 204 9.30 7.97 -11.71
C ASN A 204 9.55 9.19 -10.82
N LEU A 205 8.77 10.25 -11.00
CA LEU A 205 8.91 11.47 -10.20
C LEU A 205 8.60 11.21 -8.72
N PHE A 206 7.53 10.47 -8.41
CA PHE A 206 7.18 10.10 -7.05
C PHE A 206 8.32 9.34 -6.37
N ILE A 207 8.80 8.26 -6.99
CA ILE A 207 9.87 7.42 -6.42
C ILE A 207 11.19 8.18 -6.30
N LYS A 208 11.52 9.03 -7.29
CA LYS A 208 12.68 9.92 -7.19
C LYS A 208 12.59 10.82 -5.95
N ARG A 209 11.45 11.48 -5.72
CA ARG A 209 11.25 12.36 -4.56
C ARG A 209 11.38 11.61 -3.24
N VAL A 210 10.91 10.37 -3.16
CA VAL A 210 11.08 9.52 -1.96
C VAL A 210 12.57 9.19 -1.73
N LYS A 211 13.29 8.77 -2.79
CA LYS A 211 14.72 8.42 -2.71
C LYS A 211 15.59 9.62 -2.34
N ASP A 212 15.32 10.79 -2.92
CA ASP A 212 16.05 12.02 -2.64
C ASP A 212 15.87 12.46 -1.16
N ALA A 213 14.68 12.26 -0.59
CA ALA A 213 14.41 12.54 0.83
C ALA A 213 15.10 11.53 1.77
N ASP A 214 15.16 10.26 1.38
CA ASP A 214 15.84 9.23 2.17
C ASP A 214 17.36 9.44 2.23
N GLY A 215 17.99 9.81 1.10
CA GLY A 215 19.42 10.12 1.04
C GLY A 215 19.83 11.26 1.97
N LYS A 216 18.96 12.27 2.13
CA LYS A 216 19.17 13.39 3.05
C LYS A 216 19.10 13.02 4.54
N ARG A 217 18.52 11.86 4.90
CA ARG A 217 18.44 11.40 6.30
C ARG A 217 19.66 10.62 6.76
N ILE A 218 20.46 10.14 5.82
CA ILE A 218 21.64 9.29 6.07
C ILE A 218 22.92 10.14 6.17
N CYS A 219 22.87 11.38 5.67
CA CYS A 219 23.91 12.40 5.82
C CYS A 219 23.68 13.23 7.08
#